data_AF-A0A1E7ERS6-F1
#
_entry.id   AF-A0A1E7ERS6-F1
#
_cell.length_a   1.000
_cell.length_b   1.000
_cell.length_c   1.000
_cell.angle_alpha   90.00
_cell.angle_beta   90.00
_cell.angle_gamma   90.00
#
_symmetry.space_group_name_H-M   'P 1'
#
loop_
_entity.id
_entity.type
_entity.pdbx_description
1 polymer ?
#
loop_
_entity_poly.entity_id
_entity_poly.type
_entity_poly.pdbx_seq_one_letter_code
_entity_poly.pdbx_strand_id
1 'polypeptide(L)'
;WNTSKVKDMSYAFFNQDEFNDPIECWDTAQVTNMDRMFKRASTFNQSIAEWNTSQVTSMNGMFLRAYSFDKPIGEWDTSLVTTLGDMFRETLSFNQSIAEWNTSRVSDMVGMFSLTRFYNQPIGGWNTSQVTNMASMFYFARSFNQSINEWNTSQVTNMSNMFLLASLFNQSVVEWNTSQLKNMVSMFGFTDFFNQPIGEWDTSQVRNMNNMFRSSSFNQSINEWNTSQVRNMNDMFWGANSFNQFIEEWNTSQVTNMSGMFAFAGSFQQPIGKLDTSQVTNMASMFRSSSFNQSIDEWNTSQVTTMSDMFLGASSFNQCLSTW
;
A
#
# COMPACT_ATOMS: atom_id res chain seq x y z
N TRP A 1 -9.86 -39.97 2.66
CA TRP A 1 -10.36 -39.53 3.99
C TRP A 1 -11.83 -39.17 3.83
N ASN A 2 -12.69 -39.44 4.83
CA ASN A 2 -14.07 -38.96 4.80
C ASN A 2 -14.12 -37.58 5.48
N THR A 3 -14.29 -36.52 4.68
CA THR A 3 -14.28 -35.13 5.17
C THR A 3 -15.68 -34.52 5.34
N SER A 4 -16.75 -35.26 5.04
CA SER A 4 -18.16 -34.78 5.05
C SER A 4 -18.66 -34.16 6.38
N LYS A 5 -17.96 -34.40 7.49
CA LYS A 5 -18.29 -33.83 8.81
C LYS A 5 -17.28 -32.79 9.29
N VAL A 6 -16.23 -32.52 8.52
CA VAL A 6 -15.18 -31.56 8.89
C VAL A 6 -15.75 -30.15 8.72
N LYS A 7 -15.63 -29.34 9.78
CA LYS A 7 -16.04 -27.93 9.78
C LYS A 7 -14.87 -26.96 9.75
N ASP A 8 -13.71 -27.41 10.22
CA ASP A 8 -12.52 -26.59 10.31
C ASP A 8 -11.36 -27.33 9.62
N MET A 9 -10.86 -26.75 8.54
CA MET A 9 -9.68 -27.20 7.81
C MET A 9 -8.50 -26.26 8.00
N SER A 10 -8.59 -25.32 8.94
CA SER A 10 -7.49 -24.40 9.20
C SER A 10 -6.23 -25.16 9.58
N TYR A 11 -5.10 -24.69 9.06
CA TYR A 11 -3.78 -25.28 9.27
C TYR A 11 -3.59 -26.75 8.84
N ALA A 12 -4.54 -27.39 8.13
CA ALA A 12 -4.47 -28.82 7.82
C ALA A 12 -3.17 -29.26 7.11
N PHE A 13 -2.61 -28.39 6.26
CA PHE A 13 -1.34 -28.60 5.55
C PHE A 13 -0.32 -27.48 5.83
N PHE A 14 -0.42 -26.84 7.00
CA PHE A 14 0.50 -25.78 7.40
C PHE A 14 1.95 -26.30 7.46
N ASN A 15 2.89 -25.56 6.83
CA ASN A 15 4.30 -25.92 6.71
C ASN A 15 4.57 -27.29 6.07
N GLN A 16 3.66 -27.81 5.25
CA GLN A 16 3.92 -29.03 4.48
C GLN A 16 4.57 -28.65 3.14
N ASP A 17 5.84 -28.24 3.16
CA ASP A 17 6.54 -27.62 2.02
C ASP A 17 6.44 -28.45 0.72
N GLU A 18 6.46 -29.79 0.82
CA GLU A 18 6.39 -30.74 -0.31
C GLU A 18 4.98 -31.29 -0.61
N PHE A 19 3.95 -30.86 0.14
CA PHE A 19 2.61 -31.41 -0.03
C PHE A 19 2.03 -31.03 -1.40
N ASN A 20 1.61 -32.04 -2.15
CA ASN A 20 0.92 -31.90 -3.42
C ASN A 20 0.09 -33.16 -3.76
N ASP A 21 -0.43 -33.85 -2.76
CA ASP A 21 -1.22 -35.07 -2.98
C ASP A 21 -2.65 -34.74 -3.43
N PRO A 22 -3.30 -35.60 -4.24
CA PRO A 22 -4.67 -35.41 -4.70
C PRO A 22 -5.67 -35.26 -3.54
N ILE A 23 -6.47 -34.20 -3.58
CA ILE A 23 -7.51 -33.87 -2.59
C ILE A 23 -8.83 -33.40 -3.24
N GLU A 24 -8.97 -33.58 -4.55
CA GLU A 24 -10.14 -33.17 -5.33
C GLU A 24 -11.42 -33.84 -4.80
N CYS A 25 -11.30 -35.06 -4.27
CA CYS A 25 -12.44 -35.89 -3.83
C CYS A 25 -12.98 -35.54 -2.43
N TRP A 26 -12.42 -34.52 -1.77
CA TRP A 26 -12.85 -34.13 -0.44
C TRP A 26 -14.21 -33.45 -0.48
N ASP A 27 -15.14 -33.91 0.37
CA ASP A 27 -16.38 -33.20 0.66
C ASP A 27 -16.09 -32.04 1.62
N THR A 28 -16.24 -30.82 1.13
CA THR A 28 -16.00 -29.56 1.85
C THR A 28 -17.29 -28.81 2.21
N ALA A 29 -18.47 -29.38 1.94
CA ALA A 29 -19.75 -28.69 2.07
C ALA A 29 -20.12 -28.24 3.50
N GLN A 30 -19.45 -28.78 4.52
CA GLN A 30 -19.65 -28.40 5.92
C GLN A 30 -18.52 -27.51 6.48
N VAL A 31 -17.50 -27.21 5.67
CA VAL A 31 -16.33 -26.44 6.11
C VAL A 31 -16.69 -24.97 6.22
N THR A 32 -16.41 -24.39 7.39
CA THR A 32 -16.64 -22.98 7.70
C THR A 32 -15.36 -22.17 7.83
N ASN A 33 -14.21 -22.83 8.02
CA ASN A 33 -12.91 -22.21 8.24
C ASN A 33 -11.82 -22.91 7.42
N MET A 34 -11.12 -22.14 6.57
CA MET A 34 -9.99 -22.60 5.75
C MET A 34 -8.69 -21.81 6.02
N ASP A 35 -8.62 -21.11 7.16
CA ASP A 35 -7.48 -20.26 7.51
C ASP A 35 -6.15 -21.01 7.45
N ARG A 36 -5.21 -20.47 6.69
CA ARG A 36 -3.83 -20.98 6.60
C ARG A 36 -3.74 -22.46 6.25
N MET A 37 -4.77 -23.03 5.61
CA MET A 37 -4.83 -24.45 5.27
C MET A 37 -3.60 -24.92 4.49
N PHE A 38 -3.15 -24.15 3.49
CA PHE A 38 -1.97 -24.42 2.65
C PHE A 38 -0.84 -23.42 2.90
N LYS A 39 -0.83 -22.74 4.04
CA LYS A 39 0.24 -21.77 4.33
C LYS A 39 1.57 -22.51 4.41
N ARG A 40 2.53 -22.08 3.57
CA ARG A 40 3.83 -22.73 3.35
C ARG A 40 3.73 -24.17 2.84
N ALA A 41 2.65 -24.53 2.14
CA ALA A 41 2.66 -25.74 1.30
C ALA A 41 3.25 -25.36 -0.07
N SER A 42 4.58 -25.19 -0.11
CA SER A 42 5.27 -24.51 -1.21
C SER A 42 5.03 -25.11 -2.59
N THR A 43 4.94 -26.44 -2.69
CA THR A 43 4.70 -27.16 -3.96
C THR A 43 3.23 -27.40 -4.28
N PHE A 44 2.30 -27.04 -3.39
CA PHE A 44 0.89 -27.36 -3.55
C PHE A 44 0.31 -26.68 -4.79
N ASN A 45 -0.24 -27.48 -5.70
CA ASN A 45 -0.86 -27.02 -6.93
C ASN A 45 -1.89 -28.04 -7.45
N GLN A 46 -2.61 -28.72 -6.56
CA GLN A 46 -3.70 -29.63 -6.95
C GLN A 46 -4.99 -28.86 -7.22
N SER A 47 -5.87 -29.46 -8.03
CA SER A 47 -7.15 -28.84 -8.36
C SER A 47 -8.07 -28.86 -7.13
N ILE A 48 -8.72 -27.73 -6.88
CA ILE A 48 -9.70 -27.55 -5.80
C ILE A 48 -10.91 -26.73 -6.29
N ALA A 49 -11.08 -26.65 -7.61
CA ALA A 49 -12.16 -25.88 -8.23
C ALA A 49 -13.55 -26.40 -7.82
N GLU A 50 -13.70 -27.71 -7.67
CA GLU A 50 -14.97 -28.39 -7.35
C GLU A 50 -15.32 -28.38 -5.85
N TRP A 51 -14.51 -27.73 -5.01
CA TRP A 51 -14.80 -27.63 -3.58
C TRP A 51 -16.01 -26.72 -3.33
N ASN A 52 -16.90 -27.17 -2.45
CA ASN A 52 -18.03 -26.37 -2.01
C ASN A 52 -17.59 -25.42 -0.88
N THR A 53 -17.46 -24.14 -1.20
CA THR A 53 -17.06 -23.08 -0.26
C THR A 53 -18.24 -22.28 0.31
N SER A 54 -19.49 -22.64 0.01
CA SER A 54 -20.69 -21.85 0.34
C SER A 54 -20.92 -21.63 1.84
N GLN A 55 -20.26 -22.41 2.71
CA GLN A 55 -20.31 -22.26 4.17
C GLN A 55 -19.06 -21.61 4.76
N VAL A 56 -18.03 -21.34 3.95
CA VAL A 56 -16.74 -20.81 4.41
C VAL A 56 -16.90 -19.33 4.76
N THR A 57 -16.45 -18.98 5.96
CA THR A 57 -16.52 -17.62 6.51
C THR A 57 -15.15 -16.95 6.63
N SER A 58 -14.06 -17.73 6.59
CA SER A 58 -12.69 -17.25 6.76
C SER A 58 -11.70 -18.05 5.90
N MET A 59 -10.86 -17.33 5.16
CA MET A 59 -9.82 -17.87 4.27
C MET A 59 -8.47 -17.14 4.47
N ASN A 60 -8.21 -16.61 5.67
CA ASN A 60 -7.01 -15.80 5.93
C ASN A 60 -5.75 -16.63 5.68
N GLY A 61 -4.86 -16.09 4.85
CA GLY A 61 -3.58 -16.71 4.54
C GLY A 61 -3.68 -18.13 4.01
N MET A 62 -4.82 -18.55 3.44
CA MET A 62 -5.04 -19.92 2.98
C MET A 62 -3.90 -20.41 2.09
N PHE A 63 -3.38 -19.55 1.20
CA PHE A 63 -2.28 -19.84 0.27
C PHE A 63 -1.00 -19.04 0.56
N LEU A 64 -0.87 -18.44 1.74
CA LEU A 64 0.32 -17.66 2.12
C LEU A 64 1.58 -18.52 1.95
N ARG A 65 2.49 -18.14 1.04
CA ARG A 65 3.71 -18.90 0.65
C ARG A 65 3.47 -20.29 0.03
N ALA A 66 2.28 -20.55 -0.51
CA ALA A 66 2.04 -21.69 -1.40
C ALA A 66 2.59 -21.33 -2.80
N TYR A 67 3.92 -21.30 -2.93
CA TYR A 67 4.62 -20.66 -4.05
C TYR A 67 4.14 -21.11 -5.44
N SER A 68 3.84 -22.40 -5.60
CA SER A 68 3.44 -23.00 -6.87
C SER A 68 1.95 -22.96 -7.19
N PHE A 69 1.09 -22.51 -6.26
CA PHE A 69 -0.35 -22.58 -6.46
C PHE A 69 -0.83 -21.62 -7.57
N ASP A 70 -1.46 -22.18 -8.59
CA ASP A 70 -2.02 -21.44 -9.74
C ASP A 70 -3.21 -22.20 -10.35
N LYS A 71 -4.13 -22.69 -9.50
CA LYS A 71 -5.33 -23.42 -9.94
C LYS A 71 -6.59 -22.56 -9.93
N PRO A 72 -7.52 -22.79 -10.88
CA PRO A 72 -8.76 -22.03 -10.93
C PRO A 72 -9.57 -22.19 -9.64
N ILE A 73 -9.98 -21.05 -9.08
CA ILE A 73 -10.84 -20.94 -7.88
C ILE A 73 -11.87 -19.81 -8.04
N GLY A 74 -12.06 -19.32 -9.27
CA GLY A 74 -12.97 -18.21 -9.56
C GLY A 74 -14.45 -18.53 -9.30
N GLU A 75 -14.83 -19.81 -9.41
CA GLU A 75 -16.20 -20.31 -9.23
C GLU A 75 -16.58 -20.58 -7.76
N TRP A 76 -15.67 -20.30 -6.82
CA TRP A 76 -15.95 -20.46 -5.39
C TRP A 76 -17.02 -19.48 -4.91
N ASP A 77 -18.03 -20.00 -4.19
CA ASP A 77 -18.96 -19.16 -3.45
C ASP A 77 -18.24 -18.54 -2.25
N THR A 78 -18.03 -17.23 -2.33
CA THR A 78 -17.37 -16.42 -1.30
C THR A 78 -18.34 -15.51 -0.54
N SER A 79 -19.66 -15.68 -0.75
CA SER A 79 -20.70 -14.77 -0.23
C SER A 79 -20.79 -14.67 1.29
N LEU A 80 -20.24 -15.65 2.02
CA LEU A 80 -20.15 -15.65 3.49
C LEU A 80 -18.77 -15.28 4.03
N VAL A 81 -17.76 -15.11 3.16
CA VAL A 81 -16.38 -14.83 3.59
C VAL A 81 -16.26 -13.41 4.12
N THR A 82 -15.66 -13.28 5.30
CA THR A 82 -15.51 -11.99 6.00
C THR A 82 -14.06 -11.48 6.06
N THR A 83 -13.09 -12.37 5.82
CA THR A 83 -11.66 -12.05 5.95
C THR A 83 -10.83 -12.75 4.87
N LEU A 84 -10.03 -11.96 4.14
CA LEU A 84 -9.13 -12.43 3.07
C LEU A 84 -7.67 -11.98 3.29
N GLY A 85 -7.33 -11.59 4.53
CA GLY A 85 -6.00 -11.09 4.88
C GLY A 85 -4.91 -12.11 4.55
N ASP A 86 -3.83 -11.65 3.91
CA ASP A 86 -2.68 -12.42 3.43
C ASP A 86 -3.04 -13.63 2.53
N MET A 87 -4.26 -13.76 1.99
CA MET A 87 -4.74 -14.98 1.33
C MET A 87 -3.77 -15.53 0.28
N PHE A 88 -3.22 -14.67 -0.57
CA PHE A 88 -2.26 -15.00 -1.63
C PHE A 88 -0.88 -14.38 -1.42
N ARG A 89 -0.57 -13.96 -0.19
CA ARG A 89 0.72 -13.33 0.07
C ARG A 89 1.86 -14.30 -0.24
N GLU A 90 2.84 -13.83 -0.99
CA GLU A 90 3.95 -14.63 -1.49
C GLU A 90 3.51 -15.90 -2.26
N THR A 91 2.29 -15.96 -2.82
CA THR A 91 1.86 -17.05 -3.72
C THR A 91 2.36 -16.77 -5.14
N LEU A 92 3.66 -16.98 -5.35
CA LEU A 92 4.39 -16.42 -6.49
C LEU A 92 3.80 -16.74 -7.86
N SER A 93 3.30 -17.95 -8.08
CA SER A 93 2.75 -18.39 -9.38
C SER A 93 1.31 -17.95 -9.64
N PHE A 94 0.57 -17.49 -8.63
CA PHE A 94 -0.88 -17.28 -8.75
C PHE A 94 -1.23 -16.14 -9.72
N ASN A 95 -1.99 -16.46 -10.77
CA ASN A 95 -2.52 -15.48 -11.72
C ASN A 95 -3.90 -15.88 -12.27
N GLN A 96 -4.70 -16.61 -11.50
CA GLN A 96 -6.04 -17.03 -11.90
C GLN A 96 -7.09 -15.95 -11.66
N SER A 97 -8.12 -15.92 -12.50
CA SER A 97 -9.24 -14.99 -12.34
C SER A 97 -10.07 -15.33 -11.09
N ILE A 98 -10.42 -14.28 -10.35
CA ILE A 98 -11.29 -14.27 -9.16
C ILE A 98 -12.23 -13.06 -9.21
N ALA A 99 -12.53 -12.57 -10.42
CA ALA A 99 -13.36 -11.39 -10.64
C ALA A 99 -14.79 -11.58 -10.08
N GLU A 100 -15.32 -12.79 -10.16
CA GLU A 100 -16.69 -13.15 -9.76
C GLU A 100 -16.88 -13.38 -8.25
N TRP A 101 -15.82 -13.24 -7.45
CA TRP A 101 -15.93 -13.38 -6.01
C TRP A 101 -16.83 -12.32 -5.38
N ASN A 102 -17.74 -12.75 -4.51
CA ASN A 102 -18.57 -11.86 -3.73
C ASN A 102 -17.82 -11.38 -2.47
N THR A 103 -17.26 -10.18 -2.55
CA THR A 103 -16.48 -9.57 -1.47
C THR A 103 -17.28 -8.66 -0.53
N SER A 104 -18.62 -8.61 -0.68
CA SER A 104 -19.48 -7.64 0.02
C SER A 104 -19.47 -7.72 1.56
N ARG A 105 -18.98 -8.82 2.14
CA ARG A 105 -18.83 -9.02 3.59
C ARG A 105 -17.40 -8.95 4.08
N VAL A 106 -16.43 -8.79 3.18
CA VAL A 106 -15.02 -8.76 3.53
C VAL A 106 -14.69 -7.43 4.18
N SER A 107 -14.09 -7.50 5.38
CA SER A 107 -13.72 -6.31 6.15
C SER A 107 -12.20 -6.07 6.21
N ASP A 108 -11.41 -7.11 5.92
CA ASP A 108 -9.94 -7.10 5.98
C ASP A 108 -9.35 -7.74 4.71
N MET A 109 -8.53 -6.95 3.99
CA MET A 109 -7.77 -7.35 2.79
C MET A 109 -6.27 -7.07 2.95
N VAL A 110 -5.78 -6.92 4.18
CA VAL A 110 -4.37 -6.65 4.47
C VAL A 110 -3.48 -7.67 3.77
N GLY A 111 -2.50 -7.19 3.01
CA GLY A 111 -1.49 -8.05 2.40
C GLY A 111 -2.00 -9.10 1.41
N MET A 112 -3.26 -9.07 0.96
CA MET A 112 -3.89 -10.15 0.19
C MET A 112 -3.04 -10.61 -1.02
N PHE A 113 -2.44 -9.67 -1.76
CA PHE A 113 -1.55 -9.92 -2.91
C PHE A 113 -0.11 -9.44 -2.67
N SER A 114 0.29 -9.29 -1.41
CA SER A 114 1.63 -8.87 -1.06
C SER A 114 2.65 -9.87 -1.60
N LEU A 115 3.65 -9.40 -2.36
CA LEU A 115 4.68 -10.21 -3.01
C LEU A 115 4.14 -11.22 -4.05
N THR A 116 2.89 -11.10 -4.51
CA THR A 116 2.28 -11.93 -5.56
C THR A 116 2.68 -11.38 -6.94
N ARG A 117 3.94 -11.58 -7.30
CA ARG A 117 4.65 -10.80 -8.34
C ARG A 117 3.99 -10.80 -9.71
N PHE A 118 3.34 -11.90 -10.12
CA PHE A 118 2.79 -12.08 -11.46
C PHE A 118 1.28 -11.85 -11.55
N TYR A 119 0.60 -11.63 -10.41
CA TYR A 119 -0.85 -11.45 -10.40
C TYR A 119 -1.24 -10.15 -11.11
N ASN A 120 -2.08 -10.25 -12.13
CA ASN A 120 -2.56 -9.09 -12.90
C ASN A 120 -3.96 -9.33 -13.50
N GLN A 121 -4.85 -9.96 -12.73
CA GLN A 121 -6.23 -10.25 -13.15
C GLN A 121 -7.22 -9.15 -12.72
N PRO A 122 -8.31 -8.93 -13.48
CA PRO A 122 -9.27 -7.89 -13.17
C PRO A 122 -10.03 -8.19 -11.87
N ILE A 123 -10.00 -7.23 -10.94
CA ILE A 123 -10.70 -7.26 -9.64
C ILE A 123 -11.43 -5.94 -9.34
N GLY A 124 -11.62 -5.11 -10.37
CA GLY A 124 -12.27 -3.80 -10.23
C GLY A 124 -13.73 -3.89 -9.76
N GLY A 125 -14.42 -4.99 -10.11
CA GLY A 125 -15.84 -5.21 -9.77
C GLY A 125 -16.11 -5.66 -8.33
N TRP A 126 -15.08 -5.80 -7.49
CA TRP A 126 -15.26 -6.20 -6.10
C TRP A 126 -16.00 -5.13 -5.27
N ASN A 127 -16.89 -5.58 -4.39
CA ASN A 127 -17.54 -4.71 -3.42
C ASN A 127 -16.65 -4.55 -2.18
N THR A 128 -15.94 -3.43 -2.10
CA THR A 128 -15.03 -3.10 -1.00
C THR A 128 -15.65 -2.22 0.09
N SER A 129 -16.97 -1.98 0.06
CA SER A 129 -17.65 -1.03 0.96
C SER A 129 -17.55 -1.33 2.46
N GLN A 130 -17.23 -2.57 2.84
CA GLN A 130 -17.03 -2.99 4.24
C GLN A 130 -15.54 -3.06 4.63
N VAL A 131 -14.62 -2.87 3.69
CA VAL A 131 -13.18 -2.98 3.95
C VAL A 131 -12.71 -1.76 4.72
N THR A 132 -12.04 -1.99 5.85
CA THR A 132 -11.52 -0.92 6.71
C THR A 132 -9.99 -0.79 6.65
N ASN A 133 -9.31 -1.83 6.16
CA ASN A 133 -7.85 -1.92 6.10
C ASN A 133 -7.39 -2.58 4.81
N MET A 134 -6.59 -1.84 4.03
CA MET A 134 -5.98 -2.29 2.76
C MET A 134 -4.44 -2.23 2.83
N ALA A 135 -3.88 -2.18 4.03
CA ALA A 135 -2.43 -2.06 4.21
C ALA A 135 -1.70 -3.19 3.48
N SER A 136 -0.66 -2.83 2.74
CA SER A 136 0.23 -3.76 2.02
C SER A 136 -0.45 -4.66 0.99
N MET A 137 -1.71 -4.41 0.60
CA MET A 137 -2.48 -5.32 -0.27
C MET A 137 -1.75 -5.68 -1.55
N PHE A 138 -1.05 -4.72 -2.18
CA PHE A 138 -0.23 -4.92 -3.39
C PHE A 138 1.25 -4.60 -3.17
N TYR A 139 1.74 -4.69 -1.92
CA TYR A 139 3.16 -4.50 -1.62
C TYR A 139 4.01 -5.44 -2.49
N PHE A 140 4.91 -4.89 -3.31
CA PHE A 140 5.76 -5.65 -4.23
C PHE A 140 4.99 -6.49 -5.28
N ALA A 141 3.73 -6.19 -5.58
CA ALA A 141 2.95 -6.84 -6.64
C ALA A 141 3.36 -6.26 -8.01
N ARG A 142 4.58 -6.57 -8.46
CA ARG A 142 5.26 -5.91 -9.60
C ARG A 142 4.45 -5.86 -10.89
N SER A 143 3.68 -6.91 -11.21
CA SER A 143 2.89 -6.97 -12.44
C SER A 143 1.49 -6.37 -12.34
N PHE A 144 1.00 -6.04 -11.14
CA PHE A 144 -0.38 -5.60 -10.98
C PHE A 144 -0.58 -4.19 -11.55
N ASN A 145 -1.48 -4.06 -12.52
CA ASN A 145 -1.85 -2.80 -13.16
C ASN A 145 -3.30 -2.83 -13.69
N GLN A 146 -4.21 -3.46 -12.94
CA GLN A 146 -5.64 -3.54 -13.28
C GLN A 146 -6.43 -2.41 -12.63
N SER A 147 -7.49 -1.96 -13.31
CA SER A 147 -8.35 -0.89 -12.80
C SER A 147 -9.06 -1.32 -11.51
N ILE A 148 -9.02 -0.43 -10.53
CA ILE A 148 -9.65 -0.57 -9.20
C ILE A 148 -10.28 0.77 -8.77
N ASN A 149 -10.55 1.65 -9.74
CA ASN A 149 -11.11 2.99 -9.48
C ASN A 149 -12.53 2.93 -8.92
N GLU A 150 -13.27 1.84 -9.19
CA GLU A 150 -14.66 1.63 -8.74
C GLU A 150 -14.77 1.14 -7.29
N TRP A 151 -13.64 0.88 -6.62
CA TRP A 151 -13.64 0.45 -5.23
C TRP A 151 -14.17 1.53 -4.30
N ASN A 152 -15.08 1.14 -3.41
CA ASN A 152 -15.57 2.00 -2.34
C ASN A 152 -14.59 1.98 -1.16
N THR A 153 -13.80 3.05 -1.03
CA THR A 153 -12.78 3.21 0.01
C THR A 153 -13.24 4.06 1.21
N SER A 154 -14.53 4.43 1.28
CA SER A 154 -15.06 5.37 2.28
C SER A 154 -14.92 4.93 3.74
N GLN A 155 -14.70 3.64 4.01
CA GLN A 155 -14.47 3.09 5.35
C GLN A 155 -12.99 2.77 5.62
N VAL A 156 -12.12 2.93 4.63
CA VAL A 156 -10.71 2.54 4.74
C VAL A 156 -9.95 3.59 5.56
N THR A 157 -9.33 3.14 6.64
CA THR A 157 -8.55 4.01 7.54
C THR A 157 -7.04 3.86 7.38
N ASN A 158 -6.59 2.80 6.70
CA ASN A 158 -5.17 2.47 6.53
C ASN A 158 -4.88 1.89 5.14
N MET A 159 -4.02 2.58 4.40
CA MET A 159 -3.48 2.15 3.09
C MET A 159 -1.94 2.14 3.11
N SER A 160 -1.33 2.00 4.29
CA SER A 160 0.13 1.93 4.42
C SER A 160 0.70 0.82 3.54
N ASN A 161 1.73 1.15 2.77
CA ASN A 161 2.46 0.28 1.85
C ASN A 161 1.57 -0.36 0.75
N MET A 162 0.37 0.15 0.49
CA MET A 162 -0.59 -0.51 -0.42
C MET A 162 0.02 -0.83 -1.78
N PHE A 163 0.76 0.10 -2.40
CA PHE A 163 1.46 -0.07 -3.67
C PHE A 163 2.97 0.10 -3.56
N LEU A 164 3.54 0.02 -2.36
CA LEU A 164 4.99 0.12 -2.16
C LEU A 164 5.69 -0.96 -3.00
N LEU A 165 6.62 -0.56 -3.87
CA LEU A 165 7.34 -1.44 -4.83
C LEU A 165 6.44 -2.14 -5.88
N ALA A 166 5.19 -1.71 -6.07
CA ALA A 166 4.32 -2.14 -7.17
C ALA A 166 4.71 -1.39 -8.45
N SER A 167 5.88 -1.74 -9.00
CA SER A 167 6.59 -0.95 -10.02
C SER A 167 5.74 -0.54 -11.21
N LEU A 168 4.88 -1.42 -11.74
CA LEU A 168 4.07 -1.16 -12.95
C LEU A 168 2.71 -0.48 -12.68
N PHE A 169 2.30 -0.31 -11.42
CA PHE A 169 0.97 0.22 -11.12
C PHE A 169 0.86 1.70 -11.53
N ASN A 170 -0.11 2.00 -12.40
CA ASN A 170 -0.43 3.37 -12.82
C ASN A 170 -1.92 3.52 -13.20
N GLN A 171 -2.80 2.75 -12.57
CA GLN A 171 -4.25 2.88 -12.81
C GLN A 171 -4.84 4.00 -11.97
N SER A 172 -5.93 4.59 -12.49
CA SER A 172 -6.65 5.65 -11.79
C SER A 172 -7.18 5.16 -10.44
N VAL A 173 -7.05 6.04 -9.45
CA VAL A 173 -7.57 5.92 -8.08
C VAL A 173 -8.19 7.26 -7.63
N VAL A 174 -8.59 8.08 -8.60
CA VAL A 174 -9.04 9.46 -8.36
C VAL A 174 -10.40 9.49 -7.67
N GLU A 175 -11.26 8.50 -7.91
CA GLU A 175 -12.61 8.42 -7.35
C GLU A 175 -12.64 7.84 -5.92
N TRP A 176 -11.48 7.51 -5.36
CA TRP A 176 -11.40 6.96 -4.01
C TRP A 176 -11.80 8.01 -2.97
N ASN A 177 -12.70 7.63 -2.06
CA ASN A 177 -13.01 8.43 -0.89
C ASN A 177 -11.95 8.22 0.19
N THR A 178 -11.08 9.21 0.35
CA THR A 178 -9.96 9.21 1.30
C THR A 178 -10.25 9.91 2.63
N SER A 179 -11.47 10.42 2.85
CA SER A 179 -11.84 11.24 4.03
C SER A 179 -11.65 10.55 5.39
N GLN A 180 -11.61 9.22 5.43
CA GLN A 180 -11.37 8.44 6.67
C GLN A 180 -9.91 7.96 6.82
N LEU A 181 -9.06 8.21 5.83
CA LEU A 181 -7.72 7.69 5.78
C LEU A 181 -6.82 8.40 6.80
N LYS A 182 -6.18 7.63 7.67
CA LYS A 182 -5.29 8.14 8.73
C LYS A 182 -3.83 7.91 8.41
N ASN A 183 -3.54 6.88 7.61
CA ASN A 183 -2.19 6.38 7.37
C ASN A 183 -1.94 6.11 5.87
N MET A 184 -1.01 6.87 5.31
CA MET A 184 -0.54 6.78 3.92
C MET A 184 0.95 6.39 3.84
N VAL A 185 1.53 5.82 4.90
CA VAL A 185 2.97 5.42 4.95
C VAL A 185 3.34 4.68 3.67
N SER A 186 4.32 5.19 2.92
CA SER A 186 4.90 4.56 1.73
C SER A 186 3.91 4.08 0.68
N MET A 187 2.68 4.61 0.61
CA MET A 187 1.63 4.03 -0.24
C MET A 187 2.05 3.88 -1.71
N PHE A 188 2.79 4.86 -2.25
CA PHE A 188 3.36 4.87 -3.60
C PHE A 188 4.89 4.99 -3.58
N GLY A 189 5.55 4.46 -2.54
CA GLY A 189 7.00 4.39 -2.51
C GLY A 189 7.51 3.40 -3.57
N PHE A 190 8.57 3.76 -4.29
CA PHE A 190 9.22 2.95 -5.32
C PHE A 190 8.24 2.46 -6.40
N THR A 191 7.27 3.30 -6.78
CA THR A 191 6.39 3.07 -7.93
C THR A 191 6.97 3.79 -9.14
N ASP A 192 7.50 3.02 -10.10
CA ASP A 192 8.22 3.58 -11.24
C ASP A 192 7.31 4.34 -12.22
N PHE A 193 6.03 3.98 -12.30
CA PHE A 193 5.09 4.54 -13.29
C PHE A 193 3.91 5.32 -12.70
N PHE A 194 3.62 5.21 -11.40
CA PHE A 194 2.44 5.86 -10.82
C PHE A 194 2.53 7.39 -10.92
N ASN A 195 1.59 8.00 -11.65
CA ASN A 195 1.55 9.44 -11.86
C ASN A 195 0.12 9.95 -12.11
N GLN A 196 -0.86 9.42 -11.36
CA GLN A 196 -2.28 9.77 -11.51
C GLN A 196 -2.67 11.03 -10.72
N PRO A 197 -3.65 11.82 -11.19
CA PRO A 197 -4.00 13.11 -10.60
C PRO A 197 -4.84 12.95 -9.33
N ILE A 198 -4.17 12.74 -8.20
CA ILE A 198 -4.79 12.52 -6.87
C ILE A 198 -4.87 13.81 -6.02
N GLY A 199 -4.87 14.97 -6.67
CA GLY A 199 -4.94 16.28 -5.99
C GLY A 199 -6.22 16.47 -5.19
N GLU A 200 -7.34 15.90 -5.67
CA GLU A 200 -8.68 16.01 -5.09
C GLU A 200 -8.93 15.11 -3.86
N TRP A 201 -7.92 14.37 -3.40
CA TRP A 201 -8.06 13.50 -2.24
C TRP A 201 -8.21 14.32 -0.94
N ASP A 202 -9.23 13.97 -0.15
CA ASP A 202 -9.40 14.48 1.21
C ASP A 202 -8.35 13.86 2.14
N THR A 203 -7.33 14.64 2.46
CA THR A 203 -6.24 14.26 3.37
C THR A 203 -6.40 14.80 4.79
N SER A 204 -7.56 15.40 5.12
CA SER A 204 -7.78 16.12 6.39
C SER A 204 -7.64 15.28 7.66
N GLN A 205 -7.77 13.95 7.56
CA GLN A 205 -7.59 13.01 8.68
C GLN A 205 -6.23 12.30 8.68
N VAL A 206 -5.39 12.54 7.68
CA VAL A 206 -4.09 11.87 7.53
C VAL A 206 -3.11 12.41 8.56
N ARG A 207 -2.46 11.50 9.29
CA ARG A 207 -1.45 11.84 10.32
C ARG A 207 -0.02 11.48 9.91
N ASN A 208 0.14 10.57 8.96
CA ASN A 208 1.44 10.06 8.55
C ASN A 208 1.52 9.90 7.02
N MET A 209 2.46 10.62 6.42
CA MET A 209 2.78 10.62 4.98
C MET A 209 4.24 10.22 4.72
N ASN A 210 4.91 9.57 5.69
CA ASN A 210 6.30 9.18 5.52
C ASN A 210 6.49 8.31 4.27
N ASN A 211 7.55 8.58 3.52
CA ASN A 211 7.94 7.83 2.33
C ASN A 211 6.85 7.73 1.24
N MET A 212 5.75 8.51 1.30
CA MET A 212 4.57 8.37 0.44
C MET A 212 4.89 8.22 -1.05
N PHE A 213 5.83 9.02 -1.56
CA PHE A 213 6.31 9.02 -2.95
C PHE A 213 7.82 8.81 -3.06
N ARG A 214 8.43 8.15 -2.06
CA ARG A 214 9.87 7.89 -2.07
C ARG A 214 10.29 7.16 -3.34
N SER A 215 11.24 7.69 -4.09
CA SER A 215 11.73 7.11 -5.35
C SER A 215 10.62 6.81 -6.37
N SER A 216 9.57 7.64 -6.38
CA SER A 216 8.48 7.56 -7.33
C SER A 216 8.70 8.53 -8.51
N SER A 217 8.08 8.23 -9.64
CA SER A 217 7.99 9.15 -10.80
C SER A 217 6.86 10.17 -10.67
N PHE A 218 6.14 10.17 -9.54
CA PHE A 218 4.99 11.04 -9.30
C PHE A 218 5.34 12.53 -9.43
N ASN A 219 4.52 13.26 -10.19
CA ASN A 219 4.66 14.69 -10.44
C ASN A 219 3.30 15.36 -10.76
N GLN A 220 2.21 14.90 -10.12
CA GLN A 220 0.89 15.54 -10.24
C GLN A 220 0.65 16.52 -9.10
N SER A 221 -0.17 17.54 -9.35
CA SER A 221 -0.48 18.55 -8.33
C SER A 221 -1.16 17.93 -7.11
N ILE A 222 -0.73 18.39 -5.93
CA ILE A 222 -1.22 18.00 -4.60
C ILE A 222 -1.31 19.23 -3.67
N ASN A 223 -1.42 20.42 -4.27
CA ASN A 223 -1.50 21.69 -3.54
C ASN A 223 -2.75 21.76 -2.65
N GLU A 224 -3.85 21.11 -3.06
CA GLU A 224 -5.13 21.13 -2.35
C GLU A 224 -5.21 20.19 -1.14
N TRP A 225 -4.16 19.40 -0.90
CA TRP A 225 -4.12 18.50 0.24
C TRP A 225 -4.14 19.24 1.57
N ASN A 226 -5.07 18.86 2.44
CA ASN A 226 -5.13 19.34 3.82
C ASN A 226 -4.12 18.58 4.69
N THR A 227 -2.98 19.20 4.94
CA THR A 227 -1.88 18.64 5.74
C THR A 227 -1.93 19.02 7.23
N SER A 228 -2.96 19.72 7.69
CA SER A 228 -3.03 20.30 9.05
C SER A 228 -2.97 19.29 10.21
N GLN A 229 -3.23 18.01 9.95
CA GLN A 229 -3.14 16.92 10.94
C GLN A 229 -1.89 16.04 10.79
N VAL A 230 -1.08 16.29 9.75
CA VAL A 230 0.11 15.50 9.46
C VAL A 230 1.20 15.79 10.47
N ARG A 231 1.77 14.73 11.06
CA ARG A 231 2.86 14.83 12.05
C ARG A 231 4.21 14.40 11.50
N ASN A 232 4.21 13.57 10.46
CA ASN A 232 5.42 12.97 9.90
C ASN A 232 5.40 12.99 8.36
N MET A 233 6.41 13.63 7.78
CA MET A 233 6.67 13.72 6.33
C MET A 233 8.07 13.19 5.97
N ASN A 234 8.68 12.37 6.84
CA ASN A 234 10.04 11.89 6.61
C ASN A 234 10.14 11.11 5.29
N ASP A 235 11.16 11.44 4.50
CA ASP A 235 11.46 10.86 3.19
C ASP A 235 10.30 10.89 2.18
N MET A 236 9.29 11.75 2.35
CA MET A 236 8.06 11.76 1.53
C MET A 236 8.37 11.81 0.01
N PHE A 237 9.36 12.60 -0.40
CA PHE A 237 9.83 12.75 -1.78
C PHE A 237 11.31 12.36 -1.93
N TRP A 238 11.85 11.54 -1.02
CA TRP A 238 13.24 11.07 -1.10
C TRP A 238 13.48 10.39 -2.44
N GLY A 239 14.44 10.86 -3.24
CA GLY A 239 14.74 10.30 -4.56
C GLY A 239 13.62 10.42 -5.60
N ALA A 240 12.57 11.21 -5.35
CA ALA A 240 11.49 11.47 -6.31
C ALA A 240 12.00 12.46 -7.37
N ASN A 241 12.82 11.96 -8.30
CA ASN A 241 13.60 12.79 -9.23
C ASN A 241 12.77 13.71 -10.12
N SER A 242 11.51 13.37 -10.40
CA SER A 242 10.61 14.13 -11.26
C SER A 242 9.69 15.10 -10.51
N PHE A 243 9.55 14.97 -9.19
CA PHE A 243 8.60 15.77 -8.43
C PHE A 243 9.01 17.24 -8.38
N ASN A 244 8.15 18.13 -8.86
CA ASN A 244 8.37 19.58 -8.88
C ASN A 244 7.06 20.38 -8.78
N GLN A 245 6.15 19.94 -7.90
CA GLN A 245 4.82 20.54 -7.74
C GLN A 245 4.77 21.50 -6.55
N PHE A 246 3.92 22.52 -6.68
CA PHE A 246 3.77 23.58 -5.69
C PHE A 246 3.08 23.04 -4.42
N ILE A 247 3.71 23.27 -3.26
CA ILE A 247 3.25 22.78 -1.95
C ILE A 247 3.38 23.84 -0.85
N GLU A 248 3.67 25.10 -1.20
CA GLU A 248 3.90 26.18 -0.22
C GLU A 248 2.64 26.51 0.61
N GLU A 249 1.46 26.16 0.11
CA GLU A 249 0.17 26.36 0.80
C GLU A 249 -0.15 25.30 1.86
N TRP A 250 0.70 24.28 2.01
CA TRP A 250 0.48 23.24 3.01
C TRP A 250 0.58 23.76 4.45
N ASN A 251 -0.42 23.40 5.26
CA ASN A 251 -0.36 23.64 6.70
C ASN A 251 0.51 22.58 7.39
N THR A 252 1.76 22.94 7.64
CA THR A 252 2.78 22.08 8.26
C THR A 252 2.96 22.32 9.78
N SER A 253 2.08 23.11 10.41
CA SER A 253 2.19 23.53 11.82
C SER A 253 2.20 22.40 12.86
N GLN A 254 1.81 21.18 12.47
CA GLN A 254 1.83 19.99 13.33
C GLN A 254 2.94 18.99 12.97
N VAL A 255 3.73 19.27 11.93
CA VAL A 255 4.79 18.38 11.46
C VAL A 255 5.98 18.47 12.40
N THR A 256 6.42 17.31 12.88
CA THR A 256 7.56 17.19 13.80
C THR A 256 8.80 16.60 13.14
N ASN A 257 8.63 15.92 12.00
CA ASN A 257 9.71 15.25 11.28
C ASN A 257 9.61 15.48 9.76
N MET A 258 10.63 16.14 9.21
CA MET A 258 10.84 16.37 7.77
C MET A 258 12.17 15.77 7.29
N SER A 259 12.78 14.85 8.06
CA SER A 259 14.08 14.28 7.71
C SER A 259 14.03 13.62 6.33
N GLY A 260 14.98 13.94 5.48
CA GLY A 260 15.11 13.38 4.13
C GLY A 260 13.99 13.71 3.16
N MET A 261 13.06 14.62 3.49
CA MET A 261 11.84 14.88 2.70
C MET A 261 12.12 15.12 1.21
N PHE A 262 13.20 15.85 0.88
CA PHE A 262 13.63 16.15 -0.50
C PHE A 262 15.06 15.66 -0.81
N ALA A 263 15.60 14.73 -0.01
CA ALA A 263 16.92 14.18 -0.29
C ALA A 263 16.90 13.49 -1.65
N PHE A 264 17.90 13.73 -2.49
CA PHE A 264 17.98 13.19 -3.86
C PHE A 264 16.78 13.57 -4.77
N ALA A 265 15.95 14.56 -4.40
CA ALA A 265 14.89 15.05 -5.28
C ALA A 265 15.51 15.96 -6.36
N GLY A 266 15.86 15.37 -7.50
CA GLY A 266 16.67 16.02 -8.53
C GLY A 266 16.04 17.23 -9.22
N SER A 267 14.71 17.30 -9.32
CA SER A 267 13.99 18.36 -10.06
C SER A 267 13.24 19.35 -9.17
N PHE A 268 13.18 19.12 -7.85
CA PHE A 268 12.35 19.93 -6.96
C PHE A 268 12.93 21.34 -6.75
N GLN A 269 12.22 22.35 -7.25
CA GLN A 269 12.64 23.76 -7.23
C GLN A 269 11.49 24.73 -6.88
N GLN A 270 10.42 24.23 -6.28
CA GLN A 270 9.27 25.06 -5.87
C GLN A 270 9.54 25.80 -4.56
N PRO A 271 8.96 26.99 -4.37
CA PRO A 271 9.09 27.71 -3.11
C PRO A 271 8.43 26.92 -1.97
N ILE A 272 9.08 26.94 -0.81
CA ILE A 272 8.62 26.29 0.43
C ILE A 272 8.98 27.16 1.65
N GLY A 273 9.28 28.44 1.44
CA GLY A 273 9.73 29.35 2.49
C GLY A 273 8.66 29.56 3.55
N LYS A 274 7.38 29.51 3.15
CA LYS A 274 6.23 29.71 4.04
C LYS A 274 5.76 28.47 4.78
N LEU A 275 6.41 27.31 4.60
CA LEU A 275 6.07 26.13 5.41
C LEU A 275 6.35 26.43 6.89
N ASP A 276 5.37 26.16 7.75
CA ASP A 276 5.51 26.30 9.19
C ASP A 276 6.39 25.17 9.74
N THR A 277 7.61 25.53 10.11
CA THR A 277 8.62 24.64 10.68
C THR A 277 8.72 24.72 12.20
N SER A 278 7.85 25.50 12.86
CA SER A 278 7.95 25.82 14.29
C SER A 278 7.85 24.63 15.24
N GLN A 279 7.26 23.51 14.80
CA GLN A 279 7.18 22.25 15.55
C GLN A 279 8.15 21.17 15.06
N VAL A 280 8.93 21.45 14.01
CA VAL A 280 9.84 20.47 13.43
C VAL A 280 11.04 20.28 14.37
N THR A 281 11.29 19.02 14.73
CA THR A 281 12.41 18.63 15.59
C THR A 281 13.54 17.95 14.81
N ASN A 282 13.22 17.39 13.63
CA ASN A 282 14.18 16.66 12.79
C ASN A 282 14.11 17.09 11.33
N MET A 283 15.21 17.66 10.83
CA MET A 283 15.46 18.06 9.43
C MET A 283 16.68 17.34 8.84
N ALA A 284 17.15 16.25 9.47
CA ALA A 284 18.33 15.52 9.00
C ALA A 284 18.20 15.16 7.51
N SER A 285 19.27 15.41 6.75
CA SER A 285 19.33 15.09 5.32
C SER A 285 18.22 15.68 4.44
N MET A 286 17.42 16.67 4.89
CA MET A 286 16.22 17.13 4.17
C MET A 286 16.46 17.47 2.69
N PHE A 287 17.62 18.03 2.35
CA PHE A 287 18.03 18.39 0.99
C PHE A 287 19.30 17.68 0.54
N ARG A 288 19.69 16.57 1.18
CA ARG A 288 20.91 15.84 0.84
C ARG A 288 20.94 15.49 -0.65
N SER A 289 21.98 15.92 -1.35
CA SER A 289 22.15 15.69 -2.80
C SER A 289 20.97 16.15 -3.67
N SER A 290 20.21 17.17 -3.25
CA SER A 290 19.16 17.79 -4.06
C SER A 290 19.72 18.96 -4.89
N SER A 291 18.95 19.40 -5.90
CA SER A 291 19.23 20.62 -6.67
C SER A 291 18.56 21.88 -6.08
N PHE A 292 17.89 21.74 -4.93
CA PHE A 292 17.07 22.76 -4.31
C PHE A 292 17.83 24.07 -4.05
N ASN A 293 17.28 25.21 -4.46
CA ASN A 293 17.89 26.52 -4.22
C ASN A 293 16.86 27.66 -4.03
N GLN A 294 15.70 27.38 -3.44
CA GLN A 294 14.72 28.42 -3.08
C GLN A 294 14.93 28.93 -1.65
N SER A 295 14.48 30.16 -1.37
CA SER A 295 14.62 30.77 -0.04
C SER A 295 13.84 29.98 1.03
N ILE A 296 14.45 29.87 2.20
CA ILE A 296 13.94 29.20 3.40
C ILE A 296 14.37 29.99 4.67
N ASP A 297 14.58 31.29 4.51
CA ASP A 297 14.98 32.23 5.56
C ASP A 297 13.84 32.51 6.56
N GLU A 298 12.58 32.30 6.18
CA GLU A 298 11.41 32.44 7.06
C GLU A 298 11.21 31.25 8.01
N TRP A 299 11.98 30.18 7.90
CA TRP A 299 11.83 28.99 8.73
C TRP A 299 12.18 29.24 10.20
N ASN A 300 11.33 28.75 11.10
CA ASN A 300 11.58 28.75 12.53
C ASN A 300 12.26 27.43 12.94
N THR A 301 13.57 27.49 13.18
CA THR A 301 14.35 26.30 13.52
C THR A 301 14.55 26.08 15.03
N SER A 302 13.90 26.86 15.89
CA SER A 302 14.13 26.86 17.34
C SER A 302 13.84 25.53 18.06
N GLN A 303 13.02 24.65 17.47
CA GLN A 303 12.72 23.31 18.00
C GLN A 303 13.56 22.20 17.35
N VAL A 304 14.36 22.52 16.34
CA VAL A 304 15.12 21.52 15.59
C VAL A 304 16.29 21.03 16.42
N THR A 305 16.27 19.75 16.78
CA THR A 305 17.36 19.09 17.51
C THR A 305 18.32 18.33 16.59
N THR A 306 17.90 18.04 15.35
CA THR A 306 18.68 17.23 14.39
C THR A 306 18.67 17.86 13.00
N MET A 307 19.84 18.33 12.53
CA MET A 307 20.07 18.85 11.16
C MET A 307 21.25 18.16 10.45
N SER A 308 21.69 16.99 10.93
CA SER A 308 22.83 16.27 10.35
C SER A 308 22.63 16.05 8.84
N ASP A 309 23.65 16.36 8.05
CA ASP A 309 23.68 16.17 6.59
C ASP A 309 22.57 16.87 5.79
N MET A 310 21.87 17.86 6.37
CA MET A 310 20.73 18.54 5.72
C MET A 310 21.01 18.98 4.28
N PHE A 311 22.21 19.53 4.03
CA PHE A 311 22.67 19.98 2.70
C PHE A 311 23.87 19.18 2.18
N LEU A 312 24.14 17.98 2.72
CA LEU A 312 25.28 17.18 2.28
C LEU A 312 25.16 16.87 0.78
N GLY A 313 26.11 17.39 -0.03
CA GLY A 313 26.10 17.22 -1.48
C GLY A 313 25.04 18.06 -2.24
N ALA A 314 24.34 18.97 -1.58
CA ALA A 314 23.40 19.91 -2.22
C ALA A 314 24.16 21.08 -2.88
N SER A 315 24.91 20.80 -3.95
CA SER A 315 25.87 21.76 -4.53
C SER A 315 25.25 23.03 -5.12
N SER A 316 23.95 23.05 -5.37
CA SER A 316 23.22 24.20 -5.92
C SER A 316 22.77 25.19 -4.84
N PHE A 317 22.73 24.80 -3.57
CA PHE A 317 22.16 25.61 -2.50
C PHE A 317 23.11 26.75 -2.09
N ASN A 318 22.65 27.99 -2.23
CA ASN A 318 23.41 29.21 -1.97
C ASN A 318 22.67 30.24 -1.09
N GLN A 319 21.45 29.93 -0.65
CA GLN A 319 20.58 30.89 0.04
C GLN A 319 21.10 31.32 1.42
N CYS A 320 20.70 32.53 1.84
CA CYS A 320 21.03 33.07 3.15
C CYS A 320 20.26 32.36 4.27
N LEU A 321 20.94 32.01 5.36
CA LEU A 321 20.35 31.33 6.53
C LEU A 321 20.59 32.11 7.84
N SER A 322 20.75 33.43 7.76
CA SER A 322 21.14 34.26 8.92
C SER A 322 20.05 34.39 10.01
N THR A 323 18.82 33.99 9.71
CA THR A 323 17.63 34.08 10.57
C THR A 323 17.32 32.79 11.33
N TRP A 324 18.08 31.72 11.07
CA TRP A 324 17.85 30.39 11.62
C TRP A 324 18.18 30.27 13.11
#